data_AF-A0A0F9DBC6-F1
#
_entry.id   AF-A0A0F9DBC6-F1
#
_cell.length_a   1.000
_cell.length_b   1.000
_cell.length_c   1.000
_cell.angle_alpha   90.00
_cell.angle_beta   90.00
_cell.angle_gamma   90.00
#
_symmetry.space_group_name_H-M   'P 1'
#
loop_
_entity.id
_entity.type
_entity.pdbx_description
1 polymer ?
#
loop_
_entity_poly.entity_id
_entity_poly.type
_entity_poly.pdbx_seq_one_letter_code
_entity_poly.pdbx_strand_id
1 'polypeptide(L)'
;DEIHKVDCDIFSPCALGATLNQETILQLNCSIVAGCANNQLLIPEYGLLLKERNILYAPDYVINAGGLINVFCEIGQVYNEDKVLSLIENIPNRLLDIYKRSDETGLSTNSVTNLIVEEILHNS
;
A
#
# COMPACT_ATOMS: atom_id res chain seq x y z
N ASP A 1 -15.88 14.05 -9.14
CA ASP A 1 -15.33 12.68 -9.25
C ASP A 1 -14.60 12.41 -10.55
N GLU A 2 -13.63 13.26 -10.93
CA GLU A 2 -12.85 13.07 -12.18
C GLU A 2 -11.33 13.13 -11.92
N ILE A 3 -10.92 13.23 -10.65
CA ILE A 3 -9.53 13.47 -10.26
C ILE A 3 -8.61 12.31 -10.67
N HIS A 4 -9.13 11.08 -10.72
CA HIS A 4 -8.39 9.90 -11.16
C HIS A 4 -8.05 9.90 -12.66
N LYS A 5 -8.67 10.77 -13.46
CA LYS A 5 -8.40 10.91 -14.89
C LYS A 5 -7.28 11.91 -15.19
N VAL A 6 -6.88 12.70 -14.19
CA VAL A 6 -5.84 13.71 -14.34
C VAL A 6 -4.51 13.03 -14.64
N ASP A 7 -3.81 13.54 -15.64
CA ASP A 7 -2.44 13.12 -15.96
C ASP A 7 -1.50 13.54 -14.82
N CYS A 8 -0.86 12.56 -14.20
CA CYS A 8 0.02 12.78 -13.06
C CYS A 8 0.99 11.61 -12.89
N ASP A 9 2.14 11.83 -12.27
CA ASP A 9 3.06 10.72 -11.99
C ASP A 9 2.50 9.78 -10.90
N ILE A 10 1.89 10.36 -9.87
CA ILE A 10 1.41 9.67 -8.67
C ILE A 10 -0.05 10.03 -8.39
N PHE A 11 -0.91 9.02 -8.36
CA PHE A 11 -2.27 9.12 -7.86
C PHE A 11 -2.33 8.70 -6.38
N SER A 12 -2.89 9.57 -5.52
CA SER A 12 -2.91 9.36 -4.07
C SER A 12 -4.34 9.34 -3.51
N PRO A 13 -5.00 8.16 -3.44
CA PRO A 13 -6.34 8.05 -2.84
C PRO A 13 -6.26 8.16 -1.30
N CYS A 14 -6.84 9.23 -0.75
CA CYS A 14 -6.73 9.57 0.68
C CYS A 14 -8.07 9.82 1.38
N ALA A 15 -9.20 9.66 0.69
CA ALA A 15 -10.53 10.03 1.21
C ALA A 15 -11.39 8.80 1.58
N LEU A 16 -11.77 8.00 0.59
CA LEU A 16 -12.66 6.84 0.76
C LEU A 16 -11.96 5.57 0.25
N GLY A 17 -12.37 4.43 0.79
CA GLY A 17 -11.99 3.12 0.26
C GLY A 17 -12.74 2.78 -1.03
N ALA A 18 -12.36 1.66 -1.64
CA ALA A 18 -12.92 1.07 -2.84
C ALA A 18 -12.91 2.00 -4.07
N THR A 19 -12.05 3.01 -4.07
CA THR A 19 -11.88 3.95 -5.18
C THR A 19 -11.14 3.35 -6.36
N LEU A 20 -10.40 2.26 -6.15
CA LEU A 20 -9.71 1.50 -7.20
C LEU A 20 -10.57 0.29 -7.58
N ASN A 21 -11.38 0.47 -8.61
CA ASN A 21 -12.21 -0.55 -9.24
C ASN A 21 -11.83 -0.71 -10.72
N GLN A 22 -12.45 -1.65 -11.42
CA GLN A 22 -12.15 -1.90 -12.83
C GLN A 22 -12.27 -0.64 -13.71
N GLU A 23 -13.31 0.17 -13.52
CA GLU A 23 -13.52 1.39 -14.32
C GLU A 23 -12.44 2.43 -14.05
N THR A 24 -12.25 2.79 -12.77
CA THR A 24 -11.32 3.83 -12.35
C THR A 24 -9.88 3.48 -12.68
N ILE A 25 -9.47 2.23 -12.47
CA ILE A 25 -8.12 1.75 -12.82
C ILE A 25 -7.86 1.88 -14.33
N LEU A 26 -8.87 1.59 -15.16
CA LEU A 26 -8.72 1.72 -16.62
C LEU A 26 -8.59 3.18 -17.07
N GLN A 27 -9.09 4.11 -16.26
CA GLN A 27 -9.07 5.55 -16.51
C GLN A 27 -7.85 6.26 -15.89
N LEU A 28 -7.05 5.58 -15.06
CA LEU A 28 -5.85 6.15 -14.44
C LEU A 28 -4.80 6.51 -15.50
N ASN A 29 -4.32 7.75 -15.43
CA ASN A 29 -3.19 8.28 -16.19
C ASN A 29 -2.03 8.58 -15.24
N CYS A 30 -1.52 7.52 -14.60
CA CYS A 30 -0.38 7.62 -13.68
C CYS A 30 0.51 6.39 -13.72
N SER A 31 1.73 6.52 -13.20
CA SER A 31 2.66 5.40 -13.07
C SER A 31 2.65 4.79 -11.67
N ILE A 32 2.17 5.52 -10.66
CA ILE A 32 2.20 5.11 -9.26
C ILE A 32 0.86 5.39 -8.60
N VAL A 33 0.37 4.41 -7.83
CA VAL A 33 -0.75 4.60 -6.89
C VAL A 33 -0.21 4.42 -5.47
N ALA A 34 -0.26 5.50 -4.70
CA ALA A 34 0.27 5.57 -3.34
C ALA A 34 -0.56 6.54 -2.49
N GLY A 35 -1.56 6.02 -1.79
CA GLY A 35 -2.48 6.81 -0.95
C GLY A 35 -2.62 6.27 0.45
N CYS A 36 -3.21 7.05 1.35
CA CYS A 36 -3.40 6.65 2.75
C CYS A 36 -4.79 6.10 3.07
N ALA A 37 -5.75 6.12 2.12
CA ALA A 37 -7.08 5.55 2.35
C ALA A 37 -7.00 4.06 2.67
N ASN A 38 -7.94 3.56 3.48
CA ASN A 38 -8.08 2.15 3.78
C ASN A 38 -8.93 1.44 2.73
N ASN A 39 -8.65 0.17 2.46
CA ASN A 39 -9.35 -0.69 1.50
C ASN A 39 -9.42 -0.05 0.11
N GLN A 40 -8.30 0.46 -0.43
CA GLN A 40 -8.30 1.24 -1.68
C GLN A 40 -8.82 0.44 -2.88
N LEU A 41 -8.41 -0.82 -2.97
CA LEU A 41 -8.93 -1.78 -3.95
C LEU A 41 -10.36 -2.18 -3.59
N LEU A 42 -11.28 -2.11 -4.55
CA LEU A 42 -12.65 -2.60 -4.37
C LEU A 42 -12.66 -4.11 -4.10
N ILE A 43 -11.81 -4.87 -4.80
CA ILE A 43 -11.54 -6.29 -4.55
C ILE A 43 -10.03 -6.58 -4.73
N PRO A 44 -9.44 -7.56 -4.01
CA PRO A 44 -8.01 -7.84 -4.07
C PRO A 44 -7.46 -8.13 -5.48
N GLU A 45 -8.27 -8.73 -6.35
CA GLU A 45 -7.91 -9.11 -7.72
C GLU A 45 -7.56 -7.91 -8.59
N TYR A 46 -8.08 -6.72 -8.27
CA TYR A 46 -7.75 -5.49 -9.00
C TYR A 46 -6.32 -5.01 -8.79
N GLY A 47 -5.59 -5.54 -7.81
CA GLY A 47 -4.15 -5.35 -7.72
C GLY A 47 -3.40 -5.93 -8.93
N LEU A 48 -3.91 -7.02 -9.53
CA LEU A 48 -3.33 -7.58 -10.76
C LEU A 48 -3.58 -6.64 -11.94
N LEU A 49 -4.76 -6.03 -12.04
CA LEU A 49 -5.10 -5.08 -13.10
C LEU A 49 -4.17 -3.85 -13.08
N LEU A 50 -3.79 -3.36 -11.90
CA LEU A 50 -2.77 -2.30 -11.76
C LEU A 50 -1.41 -2.77 -12.31
N LYS A 51 -0.97 -3.99 -11.95
CA LYS A 51 0.29 -4.56 -12.44
C LYS A 51 0.28 -4.75 -13.97
N GLU A 52 -0.80 -5.30 -14.53
CA GLU A 52 -0.95 -5.49 -15.99
C GLU A 52 -0.88 -4.17 -16.77
N ARG A 53 -1.30 -3.07 -16.14
CA ARG A 53 -1.17 -1.71 -16.69
C ARG A 53 0.19 -1.04 -16.41
N ASN A 54 1.16 -1.76 -15.83
CA ASN A 54 2.44 -1.21 -15.37
C ASN A 54 2.28 -0.02 -14.40
N ILE A 55 1.25 -0.06 -13.54
CA ILE A 55 1.05 0.92 -12.48
C ILE A 55 1.59 0.33 -11.18
N LEU A 56 2.61 0.96 -10.60
CA LEU A 56 3.18 0.56 -9.33
C LEU A 56 2.20 0.89 -8.19
N TYR A 57 1.72 -0.13 -7.48
CA TYR A 57 0.78 0.04 -6.38
C TYR A 57 1.46 -0.16 -5.03
N ALA A 58 1.43 0.85 -4.16
CA ALA A 58 1.80 0.75 -2.76
C ALA A 58 0.59 0.27 -1.94
N PRO A 59 0.61 -0.96 -1.39
CA PRO A 59 -0.54 -1.49 -0.64
C PRO A 59 -0.88 -0.60 0.55
N ASP A 60 -2.16 -0.23 0.66
CA ASP A 60 -2.72 0.67 1.68
C ASP A 60 -2.28 0.31 3.10
N TYR A 61 -2.47 -0.93 3.52
CA TYR A 61 -2.14 -1.38 4.88
C TYR A 61 -0.63 -1.44 5.20
N VAL A 62 0.24 -1.14 4.23
CA VAL A 62 1.68 -0.91 4.44
C VAL A 62 2.01 0.57 4.44
N ILE A 63 1.58 1.30 3.40
CA ILE A 63 1.91 2.73 3.24
C ILE A 63 1.27 3.60 4.33
N ASN A 64 0.08 3.24 4.83
CA ASN A 64 -0.63 4.00 5.87
C ASN A 64 -0.35 3.51 7.31
N ALA A 65 0.60 2.58 7.49
CA ALA A 65 0.86 1.91 8.77
C ALA A 65 1.35 2.84 9.90
N GLY A 66 1.79 4.06 9.59
CA GLY A 66 2.33 5.00 10.56
C GLY A 66 1.38 5.32 11.73
N GLY A 67 0.07 5.40 11.46
CA GLY A 67 -0.92 5.63 12.51
C GLY A 67 -0.98 4.46 13.51
N LEU A 68 -0.95 3.22 13.02
CA LEU A 68 -0.95 2.03 13.87
C LEU A 68 0.35 1.88 14.65
N ILE A 69 1.49 2.20 14.03
CA ILE A 69 2.80 2.22 14.70
C ILE A 69 2.81 3.20 15.88
N ASN A 70 2.25 4.40 15.69
CA ASN A 70 2.17 5.40 16.76
C ASN A 70 1.33 4.88 17.94
N VAL A 71 0.13 4.37 17.68
CA VAL A 71 -0.75 3.80 18.71
C VAL A 71 -0.07 2.63 19.43
N PHE A 72 0.61 1.74 18.70
CA PHE A 72 1.35 0.62 19.29
C PHE A 72 2.43 1.09 20.28
N CYS A 73 3.13 2.19 19.96
CA CYS A 73 4.16 2.74 20.85
C CYS A 73 3.60 3.44 22.08
N GLU A 74 2.32 3.85 22.08
CA GLU A 74 1.64 4.46 23.23
C GLU A 74 1.17 3.41 24.26
N ILE A 75 0.97 2.15 23.85
CA ILE A 75 0.42 1.11 24.71
C ILE A 75 1.47 0.61 25.71
N GLY A 76 1.16 0.75 27.01
CA GLY A 76 1.88 0.07 28.11
C GLY A 76 3.31 0.54 28.38
N GLN A 77 3.75 1.63 27.73
CA GLN A 77 5.09 2.19 27.87
C GLN A 77 5.04 3.73 27.85
N VAL A 78 6.12 4.39 28.28
CA VAL A 78 6.26 5.84 28.13
C VAL A 78 6.43 6.15 26.65
N TYR A 79 5.61 7.07 26.14
CA TYR A 79 5.68 7.50 24.75
C TYR A 79 7.08 8.03 24.39
N ASN A 80 7.59 7.59 23.25
CA ASN A 80 8.87 8.02 22.70
C ASN A 80 8.70 8.27 21.20
N GLU A 81 8.71 9.55 20.83
CA GLU A 81 8.54 10.00 19.45
C GLU A 81 9.67 9.51 18.53
N ASP A 82 10.92 9.56 18.99
CA ASP A 82 12.08 9.09 18.20
C ASP A 82 11.94 7.60 17.83
N LYS A 83 11.42 6.79 18.76
CA LYS A 83 11.13 5.37 18.50
C LYS A 83 10.04 5.21 17.44
N VAL A 84 8.95 5.97 17.53
CA VAL A 84 7.86 5.96 16.53
C VAL A 84 8.40 6.34 15.14
N LEU A 85 9.16 7.45 15.05
CA LEU A 85 9.75 7.91 13.80
C LEU A 85 10.69 6.87 13.20
N SER A 86 11.56 6.25 14.00
CA SER A 86 12.46 5.20 13.51
C SER A 86 11.73 3.97 12.92
N LEU A 87 10.55 3.63 13.43
CA LEU A 87 9.72 2.56 12.89
C LEU A 87 9.02 2.98 11.58
N ILE A 88 8.53 4.22 11.52
CA ILE A 88 7.91 4.80 10.32
C ILE A 88 8.93 4.91 9.17
N GLU A 89 10.17 5.30 9.46
CA GLU A 89 11.27 5.39 8.50
C GLU A 89 11.60 4.06 7.81
N ASN A 90 11.13 2.92 8.35
CA ASN A 90 11.29 1.60 7.76
C ASN A 90 10.16 1.21 6.78
N ILE A 91 9.06 1.97 6.71
CA ILE A 91 7.96 1.70 5.76
C ILE A 91 8.46 1.68 4.30
N PRO A 92 9.31 2.62 3.83
CA PRO A 92 9.86 2.57 2.47
C PRO A 92 10.63 1.27 2.17
N ASN A 93 11.44 0.78 3.11
CA ASN A 93 12.20 -0.46 2.94
C ASN A 93 11.27 -1.66 2.75
N ARG A 94 10.18 -1.73 3.55
CA ARG A 94 9.15 -2.78 3.40
C ARG A 94 8.47 -2.73 2.03
N LEU A 95 8.16 -1.53 1.54
CA LEU A 95 7.59 -1.36 0.20
C LEU A 95 8.56 -1.82 -0.89
N LEU A 96 9.85 -1.48 -0.78
CA LEU A 96 10.88 -1.94 -1.73
C LEU A 96 11.00 -3.47 -1.76
N ASP A 97 10.95 -4.13 -0.60
CA ASP A 97 10.97 -5.59 -0.52
C ASP A 97 9.73 -6.21 -1.19
N ILE A 98 8.55 -5.63 -1.00
CA ILE A 98 7.31 -6.04 -1.67
C ILE A 98 7.43 -5.88 -3.19
N TYR A 99 7.95 -4.75 -3.66
CA TYR A 99 8.10 -4.48 -5.09
C TYR A 99 9.06 -5.48 -5.72
N LYS A 100 10.22 -5.71 -5.10
CA LYS A 100 11.19 -6.69 -5.56
C LYS A 100 10.59 -8.10 -5.66
N ARG A 101 9.89 -8.55 -4.62
CA ARG A 101 9.22 -9.87 -4.64
C ARG A 101 8.09 -9.93 -5.67
N SER A 102 7.36 -8.84 -5.90
CA SER A 102 6.34 -8.74 -6.94
C SER A 102 6.93 -8.90 -8.34
N ASP A 103 8.12 -8.35 -8.58
CA ASP A 103 8.84 -8.51 -9.83
C ASP A 103 9.36 -9.95 -10.01
N GLU A 104 9.92 -10.54 -8.95
CA GLU A 104 10.47 -11.91 -8.98
C GLU A 104 9.38 -13.00 -9.16
N THR A 105 8.20 -12.80 -8.57
CA THR A 105 7.11 -13.80 -8.56
C THR A 105 6.07 -13.60 -9.64
N GLY A 106 6.01 -12.41 -10.25
CA GLY A 106 4.93 -12.02 -11.17
C GLY A 106 3.59 -11.75 -10.50
N LEU A 107 3.47 -11.86 -9.17
CA LEU A 107 2.26 -11.56 -8.42
C LEU A 107 2.08 -10.04 -8.24
N SER A 108 0.85 -9.58 -7.97
CA SER A 108 0.60 -8.18 -7.62
C SER A 108 1.14 -7.84 -6.22
N THR A 109 1.44 -6.56 -5.98
CA THR A 109 2.05 -6.12 -4.73
C THR A 109 1.18 -6.43 -3.50
N ASN A 110 -0.15 -6.35 -3.61
CA ASN A 110 -1.06 -6.73 -2.53
C ASN A 110 -1.05 -8.24 -2.26
N SER A 111 -0.95 -9.09 -3.29
CA SER A 111 -0.84 -10.53 -3.12
C SER A 111 0.48 -10.93 -2.47
N VAL A 112 1.59 -10.33 -2.90
CA VAL A 112 2.91 -10.51 -2.26
C VAL A 112 2.87 -10.10 -0.80
N THR A 113 2.20 -9.00 -0.50
CA THR A 113 2.13 -8.51 0.87
C THR A 113 1.34 -9.48 1.76
N ASN A 114 0.25 -10.06 1.26
CA ASN A 114 -0.46 -11.13 1.97
C ASN A 114 0.44 -12.35 2.24
N LEU A 115 1.25 -12.78 1.26
CA LEU A 115 2.21 -13.88 1.44
C LEU A 115 3.24 -13.57 2.54
N ILE A 116 3.79 -12.34 2.56
CA ILE A 116 4.72 -11.90 3.61
C ILE A 116 4.05 -11.97 4.99
N VAL A 117 2.80 -11.52 5.09
CA VAL A 117 2.04 -11.58 6.35
C VAL A 117 1.85 -13.03 6.80
N GLU A 118 1.47 -13.94 5.90
CA GLU A 118 1.34 -15.37 6.19
C GLU A 118 2.66 -15.99 6.65
N GLU A 119 3.78 -15.65 5.99
CA GLU A 119 5.13 -16.08 6.40
C GLU A 119 5.46 -15.62 7.83
N ILE A 120 5.14 -14.36 8.17
CA ILE A 120 5.39 -13.82 9.52
C ILE A 120 4.55 -14.55 10.56
N LEU A 121 3.25 -14.77 10.28
CA LEU A 121 2.33 -15.42 11.21
C LEU A 121 2.66 -16.90 11.45
N HIS A 122 3.16 -17.62 10.45
CA HIS A 122 3.57 -19.01 10.62
C HIS A 122 4.95 -19.18 11.31
N ASN A 123 5.79 -18.14 11.28
CA ASN A 123 7.11 -18.14 11.92
C ASN A 123 7.13 -17.48 13.32
N SER A 124 5.98 -17.00 13.80
CA SER A 124 5.79 -16.37 15.13
C SER A 124 5.27 -17.37 16.16
#